data_AF-A0A7S1Q5V8-F1
#
_entry.id   AF-A0A7S1Q5V8-F1
#
_cell.length_a   1.000
_cell.length_b   1.000
_cell.length_c   1.000
_cell.angle_alpha   90.00
_cell.angle_beta   90.00
_cell.angle_gamma   90.00
#
_symmetry.space_group_name_H-M   'P 1'
#
loop_
_entity.id
_entity.type
_entity.pdbx_description
1 polymer ?
#
loop_
_entity_poly.entity_id
_entity_poly.type
_entity_poly.pdbx_seq_one_letter_code
_entity_poly.pdbx_strand_id
1 'polypeptide(L)'
;APRHCYVHIPFCLQKCFYCDFPVRVVGKNATVNYRQSERYAAILVDEIKATCRRGEPEGLWRRQKEHALETLYFGGGTPSLMPPEHLRRIVRALAEEGFPLSPTAEVTLEM
;
A
#
# COMPACT_ATOMS: atom_id res chain seq x y z
N ALA A 1 -5.67 12.52 12.54
CA ALA A 1 -5.71 11.42 11.56
C ALA A 1 -4.42 10.59 11.71
N PRO A 2 -4.33 9.36 11.17
CA PRO A 2 -3.09 8.57 11.22
C PRO A 2 -1.91 9.33 10.61
N ARG A 3 -0.73 9.22 11.24
CA ARG A 3 0.54 9.78 10.74
C ARG A 3 1.44 8.74 10.09
N HIS A 4 1.10 7.46 10.23
CA HIS A 4 1.91 6.34 9.77
C HIS A 4 1.01 5.38 8.99
N CYS A 5 1.49 4.92 7.83
CA CYS A 5 0.77 3.97 6.98
C CYS A 5 1.66 2.76 6.67
N TYR A 6 1.11 1.57 6.90
CA TYR A 6 1.68 0.31 6.46
C TYR A 6 0.81 -0.27 5.35
N VAL A 7 1.43 -0.66 4.24
CA VAL A 7 0.77 -1.32 3.12
C VAL A 7 1.34 -2.72 2.99
N HIS A 8 0.49 -3.72 3.22
CA HIS A 8 0.86 -5.11 3.08
C HIS A 8 0.87 -5.52 1.60
N ILE A 9 2.01 -6.02 1.10
CA ILE A 9 2.16 -6.59 -0.24
C ILE A 9 2.40 -8.10 -0.11
N PRO A 10 1.44 -8.96 -0.45
CA PRO A 10 1.49 -10.36 -0.11
C PRO A 10 2.20 -11.20 -1.18
N PHE A 11 3.05 -10.66 -2.06
CA PHE A 11 3.57 -11.43 -3.19
C PHE A 11 4.98 -11.93 -2.95
N CYS A 12 5.24 -13.21 -3.18
CA CYS A 12 6.58 -13.79 -3.18
C CYS A 12 6.79 -14.68 -4.41
N LEU A 13 8.03 -14.81 -4.87
CA LEU A 13 8.38 -15.80 -5.91
C LEU A 13 8.29 -17.24 -5.39
N GLN A 14 8.54 -17.43 -4.10
CA GLN A 14 8.49 -18.71 -3.38
C GLN A 14 8.22 -18.47 -1.89
N LYS A 15 7.71 -19.46 -1.17
CA LYS A 15 7.53 -19.40 0.29
C LYS A 15 8.77 -19.99 0.96
N CYS A 16 9.54 -19.18 1.67
CA CYS A 16 10.68 -19.66 2.45
C CYS A 16 10.19 -20.51 3.63
N PHE A 17 10.94 -21.56 3.99
CA PHE A 17 10.58 -22.49 5.08
C PHE A 17 10.42 -21.81 6.45
N TYR A 18 11.15 -20.73 6.69
CA TYR A 18 11.09 -19.96 7.93
C TYR A 18 10.07 -18.81 7.91
N CYS A 19 9.43 -18.55 6.76
CA CYS A 19 8.60 -17.37 6.59
C CYS A 19 7.21 -17.62 7.21
N ASP A 20 6.82 -16.80 8.19
CA ASP A 20 5.48 -16.83 8.79
C ASP A 20 4.56 -15.69 8.28
N PHE A 21 5.04 -14.84 7.38
CA PHE A 21 4.22 -13.79 6.80
C PHE A 21 3.05 -14.34 5.96
N PRO A 22 1.88 -13.69 5.98
CA PRO A 22 0.76 -14.05 5.11
C PRO A 22 1.07 -13.66 3.66
N VAL A 23 1.58 -14.61 2.89
CA VAL A 23 2.03 -14.37 1.50
C VAL A 23 1.36 -15.32 0.52
N ARG A 24 1.35 -14.91 -0.74
CA ARG A 24 0.89 -15.63 -1.91
C ARG A 24 2.05 -15.79 -2.88
N VAL A 25 2.33 -17.05 -3.21
CA VAL A 25 3.34 -17.40 -4.20
C VAL A 25 2.78 -17.18 -5.59
N VAL A 26 3.45 -16.34 -6.37
CA VAL A 26 3.04 -16.01 -7.75
C VAL A 26 3.90 -16.71 -8.82
N GLY A 27 5.06 -17.23 -8.42
CA GLY A 27 6.01 -17.90 -9.32
C GLY A 27 6.77 -16.90 -10.20
N LYS A 28 7.41 -17.39 -11.27
CA LYS A 28 8.32 -16.58 -12.12
C LYS A 28 7.68 -16.06 -13.42
N ASN A 29 6.40 -16.31 -13.65
CA ASN A 29 5.73 -15.83 -14.87
C ASN A 29 5.41 -14.33 -14.73
N ALA A 30 6.19 -13.49 -15.40
CA ALA A 30 6.07 -12.04 -15.30
C ALA A 30 4.67 -11.51 -15.67
N THR A 31 4.01 -12.08 -16.68
CA THR A 31 2.67 -11.64 -17.10
C THR A 31 1.60 -11.97 -16.07
N VAL A 32 1.66 -13.16 -15.48
CA VAL A 32 0.73 -13.57 -14.41
C VAL A 32 0.94 -12.71 -13.17
N ASN A 33 2.20 -12.51 -12.76
CA ASN A 33 2.57 -11.67 -11.62
C ASN A 33 2.09 -10.23 -11.81
N TYR A 34 2.23 -9.68 -13.03
CA TYR A 34 1.75 -8.35 -13.37
C TYR A 34 0.24 -8.23 -13.17
N ARG A 35 -0.57 -9.12 -13.76
CA ARG A 35 -2.04 -9.07 -13.63
C ARG A 35 -2.51 -9.24 -12.20
N GLN A 36 -1.84 -10.11 -11.42
CA GLN A 36 -2.18 -10.31 -10.01
C GLN A 36 -1.85 -9.08 -9.17
N SER A 37 -0.70 -8.46 -9.38
CA SER A 37 -0.31 -7.22 -8.70
C SER A 37 -1.20 -6.04 -9.09
N GLU A 38 -1.58 -5.94 -10.37
CA GLU A 38 -2.51 -4.92 -10.86
C GLU A 38 -3.87 -5.02 -10.16
N ARG A 39 -4.44 -6.24 -10.13
CA ARG A 39 -5.73 -6.49 -9.46
C ARG A 39 -5.66 -6.19 -7.97
N TYR A 40 -4.56 -6.56 -7.32
CA TYR A 40 -4.36 -6.28 -5.90
C TYR A 40 -4.24 -4.79 -5.61
N ALA A 41 -3.47 -4.05 -6.43
CA ALA A 41 -3.39 -2.59 -6.32
C ALA A 41 -4.76 -1.92 -6.52
N ALA A 42 -5.58 -2.41 -7.44
CA ALA A 42 -6.95 -1.91 -7.62
C ALA A 42 -7.81 -2.13 -6.36
N ILE A 43 -7.75 -3.33 -5.77
CA ILE A 43 -8.48 -3.65 -4.53
C ILE A 43 -7.98 -2.79 -3.36
N LEU A 44 -6.67 -2.59 -3.21
CA LEU A 44 -6.10 -1.71 -2.18
C LEU A 44 -6.58 -0.27 -2.34
N VAL A 45 -6.65 0.25 -3.57
CA VAL A 45 -7.19 1.59 -3.84
C VAL A 45 -8.65 1.68 -3.39
N ASP A 46 -9.47 0.66 -3.67
CA ASP A 46 -10.86 0.63 -3.23
C ASP A 46 -10.98 0.50 -1.70
N GLU A 47 -10.09 -0.26 -1.06
CA GLU A 47 -10.00 -0.39 0.39
C GLU A 47 -9.62 0.94 1.05
N ILE A 48 -8.64 1.67 0.52
CA ILE A 48 -8.25 3.01 1.01
C ILE A 48 -9.48 3.93 0.96
N LYS A 49 -10.17 3.98 -0.18
CA LYS A 49 -11.40 4.78 -0.34
C LYS A 49 -12.49 4.40 0.64
N ALA A 50 -12.68 3.10 0.87
CA ALA A 50 -13.70 2.60 1.79
C ALA A 50 -13.35 2.91 3.25
N THR A 51 -12.08 2.77 3.62
CA THR A 51 -11.55 3.06 4.96
C THR A 51 -11.72 4.52 5.30
N CYS A 52 -11.42 5.42 4.36
CA CYS A 52 -11.61 6.85 4.56
C CYS A 52 -13.08 7.21 4.79
N ARG A 53 -14.01 6.64 4.02
CA ARG A 53 -15.45 6.90 4.21
C ARG A 53 -16.00 6.38 5.54
N ARG A 54 -15.46 5.28 6.07
CA ARG A 54 -15.94 4.66 7.32
C ARG A 54 -15.29 5.24 8.56
N GLY A 55 -13.99 5.53 8.48
CA GLY A 55 -13.18 5.96 9.60
C GLY A 55 -13.25 7.45 9.87
N GLU A 56 -13.82 8.24 8.98
CA GLU A 56 -13.93 9.69 9.11
C GLU A 56 -15.11 10.08 10.04
N PRO A 57 -14.88 10.42 11.33
CA PRO A 57 -15.90 11.11 12.11
C PRO A 57 -16.16 12.46 11.43
N GLU A 58 -17.33 12.64 10.83
CA GLU A 58 -17.79 13.88 10.19
C GLU A 58 -16.69 14.63 9.41
N GLY A 59 -16.22 14.16 8.25
CA GLY A 59 -15.35 14.97 7.40
C GLY A 59 -13.96 15.34 7.95
N LEU A 60 -13.55 14.91 9.15
CA LEU A 60 -12.46 15.57 9.89
C LEU A 60 -11.10 15.38 9.21
N TRP A 61 -10.84 14.19 8.66
CA TRP A 61 -9.52 13.85 8.12
C TRP A 61 -9.23 14.61 6.83
N ARG A 62 -10.22 14.75 5.93
CA ARG A 62 -10.09 15.56 4.71
C ARG A 62 -10.05 17.06 4.95
N ARG A 63 -10.65 17.54 6.06
CA ARG A 63 -10.76 18.98 6.36
C ARG A 63 -9.54 19.56 7.08
N GLN A 64 -8.74 18.73 7.73
CA GLN A 64 -7.59 19.21 8.48
C GLN A 64 -6.34 19.24 7.59
N LYS A 65 -5.86 20.46 7.27
CA LYS A 65 -4.67 20.70 6.42
C LYS A 65 -3.34 20.16 6.98
N GLU A 66 -3.30 19.83 8.27
CA GLU A 66 -2.07 19.42 8.97
C GLU A 66 -1.86 17.89 9.00
N HIS A 67 -2.70 17.10 8.32
CA HIS A 67 -2.63 15.64 8.37
C HIS A 67 -1.84 15.14 7.18
N ALA A 68 -0.54 15.01 7.38
CA ALA A 68 0.36 14.36 6.44
C ALA A 68 0.95 13.10 7.07
N LEU A 69 1.06 12.04 6.29
CA LEU A 69 1.79 10.84 6.67
C LEU A 69 3.28 11.20 6.79
N GLU A 70 3.85 10.91 7.94
CA GLU A 70 5.28 11.03 8.20
C GLU A 70 6.04 9.78 7.78
N THR A 71 5.37 8.64 7.76
CA THR A 71 5.96 7.38 7.32
C THR A 71 5.00 6.59 6.44
N LEU A 72 5.53 6.03 5.36
CA LEU A 72 4.85 5.06 4.51
C LEU A 72 5.73 3.84 4.34
N TYR A 73 5.25 2.68 4.79
CA TYR A 73 6.00 1.43 4.77
C TYR A 73 5.30 0.39 3.90
N PHE A 74 6.01 -0.18 2.95
CA PHE A 74 5.56 -1.31 2.15
C PHE A 74 6.31 -2.56 2.61
N GLY A 75 5.57 -3.56 3.11
CA GLY A 75 6.16 -4.79 3.62
C GLY A 75 5.29 -6.02 3.42
N GLY A 76 5.72 -7.16 3.95
CA GLY A 76 4.94 -8.39 3.98
C GLY A 76 5.59 -9.55 3.24
N GLY A 77 5.29 -9.70 1.96
CA GLY A 77 5.99 -10.62 1.09
C GLY A 77 7.27 -9.99 0.56
N THR A 78 7.30 -9.75 -0.74
CA THR A 78 8.43 -9.17 -1.45
C THR A 78 7.90 -7.94 -2.22
N PRO A 79 7.71 -6.79 -1.54
CA PRO A 79 7.16 -5.59 -2.16
C PRO A 79 7.88 -5.15 -3.43
N SER A 80 9.18 -5.41 -3.53
CA SER A 80 10.00 -5.17 -4.72
C SER A 80 9.52 -5.90 -5.99
N LEU A 81 8.66 -6.92 -5.88
CA LEU A 81 8.01 -7.60 -7.01
C LEU A 81 6.86 -6.79 -7.62
N MET A 82 6.37 -5.75 -6.94
CA MET A 82 5.33 -4.88 -7.48
C MET A 82 5.90 -3.95 -8.55
N PRO A 83 5.28 -3.89 -9.75
CA PRO A 83 5.60 -2.86 -10.72
C PRO A 83 5.46 -1.44 -10.11
N PRO A 84 6.40 -0.51 -10.37
CA PRO A 84 6.38 0.83 -9.80
C PRO A 84 5.08 1.60 -10.05
N GLU A 85 4.43 1.39 -11.19
CA GLU A 85 3.15 2.00 -11.52
C GLU A 85 2.01 1.54 -10.60
N HIS A 86 2.06 0.32 -10.08
CA HIS A 86 1.07 -0.20 -9.14
C HIS A 86 1.26 0.42 -7.76
N LEU A 87 2.52 0.53 -7.30
CA LEU A 87 2.84 1.25 -6.05
C LEU A 87 2.43 2.72 -6.14
N ARG A 88 2.73 3.38 -7.27
CA ARG A 88 2.33 4.78 -7.51
C ARG A 88 0.81 4.98 -7.43
N ARG A 89 0.01 4.04 -7.92
CA ARG A 89 -1.46 4.09 -7.80
C ARG A 89 -1.92 4.07 -6.34
N ILE A 90 -1.27 3.27 -5.49
CA ILE A 90 -1.57 3.19 -4.05
C ILE A 90 -1.21 4.51 -3.36
N VAL A 91 0.00 5.04 -3.57
CA VAL A 91 0.44 6.31 -2.97
C VAL A 91 -0.47 7.46 -3.41
N ARG A 92 -0.85 7.49 -4.69
CA ARG A 92 -1.78 8.51 -5.21
C ARG A 92 -3.15 8.42 -4.54
N ALA A 93 -3.69 7.21 -4.37
CA ALA A 93 -4.97 7.02 -3.69
C ALA A 93 -4.92 7.47 -2.23
N LEU A 94 -3.83 7.21 -1.50
CA LEU A 94 -3.66 7.74 -0.14
C LEU A 94 -3.73 9.27 -0.12
N ALA A 95 -2.97 9.93 -1.02
CA ALA A 95 -2.96 11.39 -1.10
C ALA A 95 -4.33 11.98 -1.47
N GLU A 96 -5.02 11.40 -2.46
CA GLU A 96 -6.35 11.84 -2.91
C GLU A 96 -7.42 11.66 -1.84
N GLU A 97 -7.27 10.69 -0.95
CA GLU A 97 -8.23 10.39 0.11
C GLU A 97 -7.96 11.15 1.42
N GLY A 98 -6.99 12.07 1.44
CA GLY A 98 -6.70 12.93 2.59
C GLY A 98 -5.53 12.49 3.45
N PHE A 99 -4.68 11.60 2.93
CA PHE A 99 -3.42 11.17 3.54
C PHE A 99 -2.22 11.53 2.65
N PRO A 100 -1.96 12.81 2.35
CA PRO A 100 -0.76 13.21 1.64
C PRO A 100 0.49 12.84 2.43
N LEU A 101 1.61 12.65 1.73
CA LEU A 101 2.91 12.48 2.38
C LEU A 101 3.46 13.84 2.82
N SER A 102 4.07 13.89 4.00
CA SER A 102 4.87 15.04 4.44
C SER A 102 6.05 15.25 3.48
N PRO A 103 6.51 16.50 3.24
CA PRO A 103 7.72 16.77 2.46
C PRO A 103 8.98 16.06 2.99
N THR A 104 8.98 15.70 4.28
CA THR A 104 10.07 14.98 4.95
C THR A 104 9.68 13.56 5.33
N ALA A 105 8.64 13.00 4.68
CA ALA A 105 8.17 11.66 5.00
C ALA A 105 9.24 10.60 4.71
N GLU A 106 9.39 9.64 5.60
CA GLU A 106 10.13 8.41 5.33
C GLU A 106 9.26 7.48 4.49
N VAL A 107 9.78 7.01 3.36
CA VAL A 107 9.11 6.03 2.51
C VAL A 107 10.01 4.81 2.37
N THR A 108 9.58 3.68 2.94
CA THR A 108 10.37 2.45 3.02
C THR A 108 9.70 1.31 2.27
N LEU A 109 10.51 0.53 1.52
CA LEU A 109 10.09 -0.61 0.73
C LEU A 109 10.96 -1.82 1.10
N GLU A 110 10.37 -2.88 1.65
CA GLU A 110 11.08 -4.15 1.87
C GLU A 110 11.45 -4.80 0.53
N MET A 111 12.62 -5.43 0.49
CA MET A 111 13.18 -6.06 -0.72
C MET A 111 12.97 -7.55 -0.77
#